data_AF-A0A1G2ENY9-F1
#
_entry.id   AF-A0A1G2ENY9-F1
#
_cell.length_a   1.000
_cell.length_b   1.000
_cell.length_c   1.000
_cell.angle_alpha   90.00
_cell.angle_beta   90.00
_cell.angle_gamma   90.00
#
_symmetry.space_group_name_H-M   'P 1'
#
loop_
_entity.id
_entity.type
_entity.pdbx_description
1 polymer ?
#
loop_
_entity_poly.entity_id
_entity_poly.type
_entity_poly.pdbx_seq_one_letter_code
_entity_poly.pdbx_strand_id
1 'polypeptide(L)'
;MSFFSRKQEMKLEDFCRDFYDTQILSPVIGKIDADNVFSDVVKKNIVEVYPEFAKIDSQKLNEEIKVIRFELFALAWTHKFISGENVVAQSDFTKSYLHEKGRNDIWVGMESYNNMIDSVTLHWLTNLGKMNLSFNYNMREDLTKKNIEAAKELGIENDDRVARVNHRLWSENAWKQKLMLGPLVFTFCERIGVNAHDLNQEAQFRLAATIKGLYDGAEQSWDKVKIKS
;
A
#
# COMPACT_ATOMS: atom_id res chain seq x y z
N MET A 1 -32.88 18.00 2.84
CA MET A 1 -32.19 18.73 1.74
C MET A 1 -30.74 18.27 1.74
N SER A 2 -30.39 17.37 0.81
CA SER A 2 -29.03 16.82 0.74
C SER A 2 -28.20 17.68 -0.21
N PHE A 3 -27.29 18.48 0.33
CA PHE A 3 -26.27 19.15 -0.47
C PHE A 3 -25.23 18.10 -0.88
N PHE A 4 -25.35 17.58 -2.10
CA PHE A 4 -24.22 16.94 -2.77
C PHE A 4 -23.15 18.01 -3.01
N SER A 5 -22.20 18.17 -2.08
CA SER A 5 -21.03 19.01 -2.34
C SER A 5 -20.27 18.39 -3.50
N ARG A 6 -20.11 19.13 -4.60
CA ARG A 6 -19.32 18.69 -5.76
C ARG A 6 -17.92 18.32 -5.27
N LYS A 7 -17.45 17.10 -5.57
CA LYS A 7 -16.09 16.67 -5.25
C LYS A 7 -15.09 17.64 -5.88
N GLN A 8 -14.02 17.95 -5.14
CA GLN A 8 -12.95 18.79 -5.66
C GLN A 8 -12.23 18.03 -6.78
N GLU A 9 -12.09 18.65 -7.94
CA GLU A 9 -11.32 18.09 -9.04
C GLU A 9 -9.83 18.36 -8.78
N MET A 10 -9.00 17.32 -8.87
CA MET A 10 -7.56 17.39 -8.62
C MET A 10 -6.82 16.50 -9.62
N LYS A 11 -5.65 16.94 -10.06
CA LYS A 11 -4.76 16.08 -10.88
C LYS A 11 -4.20 14.97 -10.00
N LEU A 12 -3.95 13.82 -10.61
CA LEU A 12 -3.35 12.68 -9.94
C LEU A 12 -2.05 13.04 -9.22
N GLU A 13 -1.14 13.73 -9.91
CA GLU A 13 0.18 14.10 -9.37
C GLU A 13 0.06 15.05 -8.17
N ASP A 14 -0.80 16.06 -8.28
CA ASP A 14 -1.04 17.02 -7.19
C ASP A 14 -1.58 16.30 -5.96
N PHE A 15 -2.54 15.38 -6.15
CA PHE A 15 -3.10 14.58 -5.08
C PHE A 15 -2.05 13.68 -4.42
N CYS A 16 -1.29 12.93 -5.24
CA CYS A 16 -0.28 12.02 -4.73
C CYS A 16 0.82 12.78 -3.99
N ARG A 17 1.29 13.92 -4.52
CA ARG A 17 2.28 14.79 -3.89
C ARG A 17 1.81 15.28 -2.53
N ASP A 18 0.59 15.83 -2.46
CA ASP A 18 0.00 16.33 -1.22
C ASP A 18 -0.17 15.20 -0.19
N PHE A 19 -0.65 14.03 -0.61
CA PHE A 19 -0.78 12.88 0.27
C PHE A 19 0.58 12.39 0.78
N TYR A 20 1.58 12.26 -0.09
CA TYR A 20 2.92 11.78 0.30
C TYR A 20 3.62 12.75 1.25
N ASP A 21 3.59 14.05 0.96
CA ASP A 21 4.22 15.06 1.79
C ASP A 21 3.49 15.19 3.13
N THR A 22 2.16 15.30 3.13
CA THR A 22 1.39 15.65 4.35
C THR A 22 0.93 14.46 5.18
N GLN A 23 0.88 13.25 4.61
CA GLN A 23 0.41 12.07 5.33
C GLN A 23 1.54 11.08 5.60
N ILE A 24 2.50 10.88 4.68
CA ILE A 24 3.51 9.81 4.84
C ILE A 24 4.88 10.33 5.27
N LEU A 25 5.50 11.23 4.49
CA LEU A 25 6.91 11.61 4.66
C LEU A 25 7.13 12.71 5.70
N SER A 26 6.17 13.61 5.86
CA SER A 26 6.27 14.73 6.80
C SER A 26 4.90 15.06 7.38
N PRO A 27 4.26 14.12 8.10
CA PRO A 27 2.93 14.35 8.62
C PRO A 27 2.96 15.47 9.66
N VAL A 28 2.21 16.54 9.39
CA VAL A 28 2.02 17.66 10.33
C VAL A 28 0.58 17.65 10.82
N ILE A 29 0.38 17.37 12.11
CA ILE A 29 -0.94 17.42 12.75
C ILE A 29 -1.00 18.66 13.64
N GLY A 30 -1.81 19.64 13.28
CA GLY A 30 -2.00 20.84 14.11
C GLY A 30 -0.71 21.63 14.38
N LYS A 31 0.20 21.69 13.40
CA LYS A 31 1.56 22.29 13.49
C LYS A 31 2.58 21.50 14.32
N ILE A 32 2.25 20.29 14.76
CA ILE A 32 3.19 19.38 15.42
C ILE A 32 3.75 18.46 14.35
N ASP A 33 5.08 18.36 14.28
CA ASP A 33 5.78 17.32 13.51
C ASP A 33 5.42 15.96 14.12
N ALA A 34 4.58 15.22 13.41
CA ALA A 34 4.04 13.94 13.84
C ALA A 34 4.81 12.77 13.23
N ASP A 35 5.95 13.01 12.57
CA ASP A 35 6.68 12.01 11.80
C ASP A 35 7.02 10.77 12.64
N ASN A 36 7.50 10.97 13.87
CA ASN A 36 7.80 9.89 14.80
C ASN A 36 6.63 9.53 15.74
N VAL A 37 5.64 10.42 15.89
CA VAL A 37 4.56 10.25 16.86
C VAL A 37 3.74 9.00 16.53
N PHE A 38 3.44 8.77 15.25
CA PHE A 38 2.69 7.59 14.85
C PHE A 38 3.44 6.29 15.14
N SER A 39 4.73 6.22 14.78
CA SER A 39 5.56 5.03 15.07
C SER A 39 5.71 4.78 16.57
N ASP A 40 5.81 5.84 17.38
CA ASP A 40 5.90 5.73 18.84
C ASP A 40 4.59 5.20 19.44
N VAL A 41 3.45 5.65 18.93
CA VAL A 41 2.13 5.15 19.35
C VAL A 41 1.97 3.68 19.00
N VAL A 42 2.33 3.28 17.77
CA VAL A 42 2.32 1.87 17.35
C VAL A 42 3.22 1.05 18.26
N LYS A 43 4.48 1.48 18.46
CA LYS A 43 5.44 0.78 19.31
C LYS A 43 4.92 0.60 20.73
N LYS A 44 4.42 1.68 21.34
CA LYS A 44 3.84 1.65 22.69
C LYS A 44 2.66 0.68 22.76
N ASN A 45 1.75 0.73 21.80
CA ASN A 45 0.58 -0.12 21.76
C ASN A 45 0.94 -1.62 21.65
N ILE A 46 2.01 -1.97 20.93
CA ILE A 46 2.49 -3.36 20.88
C ILE A 46 3.24 -3.75 22.16
N VAL A 47 4.09 -2.86 22.70
CA VAL A 47 4.86 -3.11 23.94
C VAL A 47 3.97 -3.44 25.14
N GLU A 48 2.78 -2.84 25.23
CA GLU A 48 1.79 -3.12 26.27
C GLU A 48 1.41 -4.61 26.36
N VAL A 49 1.42 -5.32 25.24
CA VAL A 49 1.03 -6.74 25.16
C VAL A 49 2.18 -7.67 24.83
N TYR A 50 3.29 -7.14 24.32
CA TYR A 50 4.50 -7.89 23.99
C TYR A 50 5.75 -7.04 24.30
N PRO A 51 6.24 -7.06 25.56
CA PRO A 51 7.30 -6.16 26.03
C PRO A 51 8.61 -6.23 25.25
N GLU A 52 8.93 -7.37 24.63
CA GLU A 52 10.15 -7.55 23.83
C GLU A 52 10.19 -6.64 22.60
N PHE A 53 9.02 -6.20 22.11
CA PHE A 53 8.89 -5.21 21.02
C PHE A 53 9.58 -3.88 21.35
N ALA A 54 9.83 -3.59 22.64
CA ALA A 54 10.52 -2.37 23.07
C ALA A 54 11.96 -2.30 22.54
N LYS A 55 12.58 -3.46 22.29
CA LYS A 55 13.96 -3.60 21.79
C LYS A 55 14.13 -3.20 20.32
N ILE A 56 13.04 -3.07 19.57
CA ILE A 56 13.08 -2.71 18.16
C ILE A 56 13.59 -1.29 18.01
N ASP A 57 14.48 -1.06 17.06
CA ASP A 57 14.98 0.27 16.75
C ASP A 57 13.83 1.20 16.28
N SER A 58 13.62 2.33 16.96
CA SER A 58 12.50 3.22 16.67
C SER A 58 12.63 3.89 15.30
N GLN A 59 13.86 4.21 14.87
CA GLN A 59 14.08 4.79 13.54
C GLN A 59 13.73 3.76 12.46
N LYS A 60 14.20 2.53 12.59
CA LYS A 60 13.89 1.42 11.68
C LYS A 60 12.39 1.15 11.62
N LEU A 61 11.69 1.19 12.76
CA LEU A 61 10.23 1.06 12.80
C LEU A 61 9.54 2.20 12.04
N ASN A 62 9.97 3.44 12.26
CA ASN A 62 9.38 4.60 11.58
C ASN A 62 9.58 4.51 10.06
N GLU A 63 10.81 4.23 9.62
CA GLU A 63 11.10 4.09 8.20
C GLU A 63 10.30 2.95 7.56
N GLU A 64 10.18 1.81 8.24
CA GLU A 64 9.41 0.68 7.73
C GLU A 64 7.89 0.96 7.68
N ILE A 65 7.36 1.75 8.63
CA ILE A 65 5.99 2.25 8.56
C ILE A 65 5.80 3.14 7.32
N LYS A 66 6.75 4.00 6.97
CA LYS A 66 6.66 4.82 5.74
C LYS A 66 6.61 3.93 4.51
N VAL A 67 7.49 2.92 4.43
CA VAL A 67 7.53 1.95 3.32
C VAL A 67 6.18 1.26 3.12
N ILE A 68 5.63 0.65 4.17
CA ILE A 68 4.36 -0.08 4.05
C ILE A 68 3.20 0.87 3.74
N ARG A 69 3.22 2.12 4.22
CA ARG A 69 2.19 3.12 3.88
C ARG A 69 2.17 3.46 2.40
N PHE A 70 3.32 3.59 1.74
CA PHE A 70 3.38 3.78 0.30
C PHE A 70 2.80 2.58 -0.46
N GLU A 71 3.14 1.36 -0.05
CA GLU A 71 2.59 0.16 -0.71
C GLU A 71 1.08 0.03 -0.49
N LEU A 72 0.58 0.26 0.73
CA LEU A 72 -0.85 0.20 1.02
C LEU A 72 -1.64 1.30 0.31
N PHE A 73 -1.05 2.49 0.13
CA PHE A 73 -1.63 3.53 -0.72
C PHE A 73 -1.76 3.05 -2.16
N ALA A 74 -0.68 2.50 -2.74
CA ALA A 74 -0.69 1.98 -4.10
C ALA A 74 -1.68 0.81 -4.26
N LEU A 75 -1.80 -0.06 -3.26
CA LEU A 75 -2.80 -1.14 -3.22
C LEU A 75 -4.23 -0.60 -3.23
N ALA A 76 -4.54 0.34 -2.33
CA ALA A 76 -5.85 0.98 -2.26
C ALA A 76 -6.18 1.73 -3.57
N TRP A 77 -5.18 2.37 -4.18
CA TRP A 77 -5.31 3.03 -5.48
C TRP A 77 -5.66 2.02 -6.59
N THR A 78 -4.97 0.89 -6.64
CA THR A 78 -5.30 -0.19 -7.58
C THR A 78 -6.69 -0.77 -7.32
N HIS A 79 -7.13 -0.93 -6.08
CA HIS A 79 -8.51 -1.36 -5.82
C HIS A 79 -9.54 -0.35 -6.30
N LYS A 80 -9.22 0.95 -6.26
CA LYS A 80 -10.12 2.01 -6.70
C LYS A 80 -10.26 2.08 -8.22
N PHE A 81 -9.14 2.01 -8.94
CA PHE A 81 -9.08 2.26 -10.39
C PHE A 81 -8.91 0.98 -11.23
N ILE A 82 -8.61 -0.15 -10.58
CA ILE A 82 -8.47 -1.51 -11.13
C ILE A 82 -7.27 -1.66 -12.07
N SER A 83 -7.26 -0.95 -13.20
CA SER A 83 -6.20 -1.00 -14.22
C SER A 83 -6.21 0.23 -15.13
N GLY A 84 -5.21 0.33 -16.01
CA GLY A 84 -5.08 1.39 -17.02
C GLY A 84 -4.34 2.62 -16.53
N GLU A 85 -4.62 3.75 -17.17
CA GLU A 85 -3.86 5.00 -17.06
C GLU A 85 -3.63 5.45 -15.61
N ASN A 86 -4.69 5.50 -14.80
CA ASN A 86 -4.60 5.99 -13.42
C ASN A 86 -3.66 5.19 -12.51
N VAL A 87 -3.60 3.86 -12.65
CA VAL A 87 -2.74 3.04 -11.80
C VAL A 87 -1.29 3.05 -12.30
N VAL A 88 -1.10 3.14 -13.61
CA VAL A 88 0.23 3.23 -14.22
C VAL A 88 0.86 4.59 -13.93
N ALA A 89 0.12 5.68 -14.16
CA ALA A 89 0.56 7.04 -13.87
C ALA A 89 0.89 7.24 -12.38
N GLN A 90 0.11 6.66 -11.46
CA GLN A 90 0.42 6.71 -10.03
C GLN A 90 1.72 5.98 -9.69
N SER A 91 1.96 4.80 -10.27
CA SER A 91 3.20 4.05 -10.04
C SER A 91 4.42 4.79 -10.57
N ASP A 92 4.32 5.34 -11.79
CA ASP A 92 5.39 6.13 -12.41
C ASP A 92 5.69 7.41 -11.61
N PHE A 93 4.64 8.18 -11.29
CA PHE A 93 4.77 9.37 -10.45
C PHE A 93 5.44 9.05 -9.11
N THR A 94 5.06 7.94 -8.46
CA THR A 94 5.64 7.55 -7.17
C THR A 94 7.14 7.29 -7.28
N LYS A 95 7.58 6.56 -8.31
CA LYS A 95 9.01 6.29 -8.52
C LYS A 95 9.79 7.58 -8.76
N SER A 96 9.28 8.45 -9.62
CA SER A 96 9.90 9.75 -9.92
C SER A 96 9.94 10.68 -8.70
N TYR A 97 8.83 10.78 -7.96
CA TYR A 97 8.73 11.57 -6.74
C TYR A 97 9.69 11.09 -5.65
N LEU A 98 9.78 9.78 -5.41
CA LEU A 98 10.72 9.22 -4.43
C LEU A 98 12.17 9.47 -4.84
N HIS A 99 12.47 9.40 -6.14
CA HIS A 99 13.78 9.75 -6.66
C HIS A 99 14.13 11.23 -6.41
N GLU A 100 13.22 12.15 -6.73
CA GLU A 100 13.37 13.60 -6.48
C GLU A 100 13.60 13.91 -5.00
N LYS A 101 12.93 13.19 -4.10
CA LYS A 101 13.07 13.35 -2.64
C LYS A 101 14.29 12.64 -2.06
N GLY A 102 15.09 11.95 -2.86
CA GLY A 102 16.22 11.16 -2.39
C GLY A 102 15.81 9.94 -1.55
N ARG A 103 14.58 9.46 -1.71
CA ARG A 103 13.94 8.37 -0.96
C ARG A 103 13.76 7.10 -1.77
N ASN A 104 14.75 6.77 -2.62
CA ASN A 104 14.75 5.52 -3.41
C ASN A 104 14.71 4.27 -2.53
N ASP A 105 15.16 4.38 -1.27
CA ASP A 105 15.05 3.33 -0.25
C ASP A 105 13.60 2.89 -0.02
N ILE A 106 12.64 3.83 -0.06
CA ILE A 106 11.21 3.51 0.06
C ILE A 106 10.75 2.70 -1.14
N TRP A 107 11.10 3.14 -2.35
CA TRP A 107 10.73 2.42 -3.57
C TRP A 107 11.26 0.99 -3.53
N VAL A 108 12.53 0.79 -3.18
CA VAL A 108 13.11 -0.56 -3.03
C VAL A 108 12.41 -1.33 -1.90
N GLY A 109 12.16 -0.70 -0.75
CA GLY A 109 11.51 -1.34 0.39
C GLY A 109 10.10 -1.85 0.10
N MET A 110 9.33 -1.15 -0.75
CA MET A 110 7.97 -1.54 -1.14
C MET A 110 7.92 -2.91 -1.84
N GLU A 111 9.01 -3.33 -2.49
CA GLU A 111 9.07 -4.57 -3.28
C GLU A 111 8.67 -5.80 -2.46
N SER A 112 9.14 -5.92 -1.21
CA SER A 112 8.82 -7.07 -0.36
C SER A 112 7.31 -7.19 -0.11
N TYR A 113 6.64 -6.07 0.15
CA TYR A 113 5.19 -6.06 0.36
C TYR A 113 4.43 -6.29 -0.95
N ASN A 114 4.89 -5.70 -2.05
CA ASN A 114 4.28 -5.87 -3.36
C ASN A 114 4.31 -7.34 -3.82
N ASN A 115 5.46 -8.01 -3.64
CA ASN A 115 5.61 -9.43 -3.93
C ASN A 115 4.76 -10.31 -2.99
N MET A 116 4.63 -9.91 -1.72
CA MET A 116 3.75 -10.59 -0.77
C MET A 116 2.27 -10.48 -1.19
N ILE A 117 1.82 -9.28 -1.58
CA ILE A 117 0.47 -9.04 -2.11
C ILE A 117 0.19 -9.95 -3.30
N ASP A 118 1.13 -10.03 -4.25
CA ASP A 118 0.99 -10.91 -5.41
C ASP A 118 0.89 -12.39 -5.00
N SER A 119 1.80 -12.83 -4.13
CA SER A 119 1.86 -14.22 -3.66
C SER A 119 0.56 -14.65 -2.97
N VAL A 120 0.02 -13.80 -2.09
CA VAL A 120 -1.25 -14.06 -1.41
C VAL A 120 -2.42 -14.04 -2.38
N THR A 121 -2.41 -13.11 -3.35
CA THR A 121 -3.44 -13.04 -4.40
C THR A 121 -3.44 -14.32 -5.23
N LEU A 122 -2.27 -14.76 -5.71
CA LEU A 122 -2.12 -16.01 -6.47
C LEU A 122 -2.55 -17.23 -5.67
N HIS A 123 -2.15 -17.33 -4.40
CA HIS A 123 -2.56 -18.42 -3.53
C HIS A 123 -4.07 -18.45 -3.32
N TRP A 124 -4.70 -17.30 -3.14
CA TRP A 124 -6.15 -17.22 -3.05
C TRP A 124 -6.83 -17.68 -4.35
N LEU A 125 -6.36 -17.20 -5.50
CA LEU A 125 -6.92 -17.55 -6.81
C LEU A 125 -6.81 -19.05 -7.13
N THR A 126 -5.70 -19.69 -6.77
CA THR A 126 -5.51 -21.13 -6.99
C THR A 126 -6.41 -21.99 -6.12
N ASN A 127 -6.80 -21.49 -4.94
CA ASN A 127 -7.69 -22.19 -4.02
C ASN A 127 -9.18 -22.07 -4.36
N LEU A 128 -9.59 -21.24 -5.33
CA LEU A 128 -10.99 -21.09 -5.76
C LEU A 128 -11.53 -22.27 -6.60
N GLY A 129 -10.73 -23.32 -6.81
CA GLY A 129 -11.11 -24.50 -7.58
C GLY A 129 -10.85 -24.37 -9.09
N LYS A 130 -10.75 -25.52 -9.78
CA LYS A 130 -10.26 -25.63 -11.17
C LYS A 130 -11.06 -24.82 -12.20
N MET A 131 -12.38 -24.69 -12.04
CA MET A 131 -13.22 -23.92 -12.98
C MET A 131 -13.01 -22.41 -12.88
N ASN A 132 -12.69 -21.89 -11.70
CA ASN A 132 -12.42 -20.47 -11.51
C ASN A 132 -11.00 -20.08 -11.94
N LEU A 133 -10.09 -21.05 -12.02
CA LEU A 133 -8.68 -20.82 -12.30
C LEU A 133 -8.47 -20.19 -13.69
N SER A 134 -9.02 -20.79 -14.76
CA SER A 134 -8.87 -20.27 -16.13
C SER A 134 -9.51 -18.89 -16.30
N PHE A 135 -10.70 -18.68 -15.72
CA PHE A 135 -11.39 -17.39 -15.74
C PHE A 135 -10.57 -16.30 -15.05
N ASN A 136 -10.03 -16.60 -13.86
CA ASN A 136 -9.22 -15.66 -13.09
C ASN A 136 -7.89 -15.33 -13.78
N TYR A 137 -7.23 -16.32 -14.39
CA TYR A 137 -6.02 -16.09 -15.17
C TYR A 137 -6.28 -15.18 -16.37
N ASN A 138 -7.31 -15.48 -17.17
CA ASN A 138 -7.66 -14.68 -18.35
C ASN A 138 -7.99 -13.23 -17.96
N MET A 139 -8.75 -13.03 -16.88
CA MET A 139 -9.07 -11.68 -16.41
C MET A 139 -7.84 -10.93 -15.93
N ARG A 140 -6.93 -11.58 -15.20
CA ARG A 140 -5.67 -10.95 -14.78
C ARG A 140 -4.78 -10.63 -15.97
N GLU A 141 -4.74 -11.49 -17.00
CA GLU A 141 -4.03 -11.26 -18.25
C GLU A 141 -4.61 -10.04 -19.00
N ASP A 142 -5.92 -9.92 -19.10
CA ASP A 142 -6.59 -8.78 -19.75
C ASP A 142 -6.29 -7.46 -19.02
N LEU A 143 -6.32 -7.45 -17.68
CA LEU A 143 -5.95 -6.29 -16.89
C LEU A 143 -4.47 -5.93 -17.04
N THR A 144 -3.60 -6.94 -17.15
CA THR A 144 -2.17 -6.76 -17.41
C THR A 144 -1.93 -6.12 -18.78
N LYS A 145 -2.63 -6.59 -19.82
CA LYS A 145 -2.58 -6.00 -21.18
C LYS A 145 -2.99 -4.54 -21.15
N LYS A 146 -4.09 -4.20 -20.45
CA LYS A 146 -4.53 -2.80 -20.28
C LYS A 146 -3.47 -1.91 -19.62
N ASN A 147 -2.76 -2.41 -18.61
CA ASN A 147 -1.67 -1.65 -17.98
C ASN A 147 -0.48 -1.46 -18.93
N ILE A 148 -0.14 -2.48 -19.72
CA ILE A 148 0.94 -2.40 -20.72
C ILE A 148 0.57 -1.41 -21.83
N GLU A 149 -0.68 -1.41 -22.30
CA GLU A 149 -1.18 -0.45 -23.28
C GLU A 149 -1.15 0.98 -22.73
N ALA A 150 -1.67 1.20 -21.52
CA ALA A 150 -1.62 2.51 -20.86
C ALA A 150 -0.18 3.01 -20.67
N ALA A 151 0.75 2.14 -20.29
CA ALA A 151 2.16 2.52 -20.17
C ALA A 151 2.75 3.01 -21.51
N LYS A 152 2.41 2.36 -22.63
CA LYS A 152 2.83 2.80 -23.96
C LYS A 152 2.22 4.15 -24.33
N GLU A 153 0.94 4.35 -24.07
CA GLU A 153 0.24 5.61 -24.35
C GLU A 153 0.83 6.78 -23.56
N LEU A 154 1.25 6.53 -22.32
CA LEU A 154 1.92 7.49 -21.45
C LEU A 154 3.42 7.67 -21.74
N GLY A 155 4.00 6.89 -22.67
CA GLY A 155 5.43 6.93 -22.96
C GLY A 155 6.33 6.40 -21.84
N ILE A 156 5.79 5.58 -20.95
CA ILE A 156 6.51 4.96 -19.82
C ILE A 156 7.15 3.66 -20.29
N GLU A 157 8.46 3.53 -20.09
CA GLU A 157 9.15 2.27 -20.36
C GLU A 157 8.60 1.15 -19.45
N ASN A 158 8.34 -0.01 -20.03
CA ASN A 158 7.78 -1.16 -19.32
C ASN A 158 8.84 -1.80 -18.41
N ASP A 159 9.03 -1.22 -17.23
CA ASP A 159 10.00 -1.63 -16.20
C ASP A 159 9.31 -2.07 -14.89
N ASP A 160 10.01 -1.96 -13.77
CA ASP A 160 9.48 -2.27 -12.43
C ASP A 160 8.23 -1.47 -12.06
N ARG A 161 7.98 -0.29 -12.67
CA ARG A 161 6.76 0.52 -12.43
C ARG A 161 5.50 -0.23 -12.79
N VAL A 162 5.47 -0.85 -13.97
CA VAL A 162 4.32 -1.57 -14.49
C VAL A 162 4.21 -2.95 -13.84
N ALA A 163 5.33 -3.62 -13.61
CA ALA A 163 5.36 -4.91 -12.92
C ALA A 163 4.71 -4.82 -11.53
N ARG A 164 5.03 -3.77 -10.75
CA ARG A 164 4.45 -3.55 -9.41
C ARG A 164 2.96 -3.29 -9.43
N VAL A 165 2.45 -2.60 -10.45
CA VAL A 165 0.99 -2.44 -10.65
C VAL A 165 0.35 -3.81 -10.89
N ASN A 166 0.97 -4.63 -11.74
CA ASN A 166 0.44 -5.96 -12.09
C ASN A 166 0.44 -6.94 -10.91
N HIS A 167 1.35 -6.80 -9.95
CA HIS A 167 1.37 -7.57 -8.70
C HIS A 167 0.16 -7.26 -7.79
N ARG A 168 -0.39 -6.04 -7.88
CA ARG A 168 -1.58 -5.63 -7.12
C ARG A 168 -2.89 -5.99 -7.81
N LEU A 169 -2.88 -6.43 -9.06
CA LEU A 169 -4.11 -6.77 -9.77
C LEU A 169 -4.83 -7.92 -9.08
N TRP A 170 -6.16 -7.80 -8.99
CA TRP A 170 -7.04 -8.86 -8.46
C TRP A 170 -6.87 -9.18 -6.96
N SER A 171 -6.12 -8.35 -6.24
CA SER A 171 -5.89 -8.48 -4.80
C SER A 171 -7.09 -8.08 -3.92
N GLU A 172 -8.07 -7.34 -4.46
CA GLU A 172 -9.19 -6.77 -3.71
C GLU A 172 -10.01 -7.82 -2.94
N ASN A 173 -10.26 -8.97 -3.54
CA ASN A 173 -11.05 -10.02 -2.90
C ASN A 173 -10.27 -10.74 -1.79
N ALA A 174 -8.95 -10.93 -1.95
CA ALA A 174 -8.10 -11.46 -0.91
C ALA A 174 -7.96 -10.46 0.26
N TRP A 175 -7.92 -9.16 -0.04
CA TRP A 175 -7.99 -8.09 0.96
C TRP A 175 -9.32 -8.11 1.74
N LYS A 176 -10.46 -8.15 1.03
CA LYS A 176 -11.81 -8.19 1.64
C LYS A 176 -12.02 -9.41 2.55
N GLN A 177 -11.44 -10.54 2.19
CA GLN A 177 -11.45 -11.77 3.00
C GLN A 177 -10.40 -11.77 4.12
N LYS A 178 -9.66 -10.67 4.31
CA LYS A 178 -8.61 -10.48 5.33
C LYS A 178 -7.43 -11.45 5.20
N LEU A 179 -7.25 -12.07 4.04
CA LEU A 179 -6.18 -13.06 3.79
C LEU A 179 -4.80 -12.39 3.70
N MET A 180 -4.74 -11.09 3.42
CA MET A 180 -3.50 -10.33 3.28
C MET A 180 -2.90 -9.83 4.59
N LEU A 181 -3.71 -9.66 5.64
CA LEU A 181 -3.25 -8.99 6.86
C LEU A 181 -2.14 -9.78 7.58
N GLY A 182 -2.32 -11.09 7.76
CA GLY A 182 -1.31 -11.94 8.39
C GLY A 182 0.03 -11.94 7.64
N PRO A 183 0.04 -12.22 6.32
CA PRO A 183 1.27 -12.17 5.52
C PRO A 183 1.93 -10.78 5.49
N LEU A 184 1.16 -9.69 5.46
CA LEU A 184 1.71 -8.34 5.57
C LEU A 184 2.34 -8.06 6.94
N VAL A 185 1.72 -8.52 8.03
CA VAL A 185 2.33 -8.44 9.38
C VAL A 185 3.63 -9.24 9.42
N PHE A 186 3.65 -10.44 8.83
CA PHE A 186 4.84 -11.28 8.76
C PHE A 186 5.99 -10.55 8.05
N THR A 187 5.76 -10.03 6.84
CA THR A 187 6.75 -9.26 6.08
C THR A 187 7.20 -8.01 6.85
N PHE A 188 6.28 -7.30 7.50
CA PHE A 188 6.60 -6.11 8.31
C PHE A 188 7.55 -6.46 9.46
N CYS A 189 7.24 -7.54 10.18
CA CYS A 189 8.06 -8.00 11.31
C CYS A 189 9.47 -8.40 10.86
N GLU A 190 9.59 -9.20 9.80
CA GLU A 190 10.90 -9.59 9.27
C GLU A 190 11.75 -8.37 8.91
N ARG A 191 11.14 -7.37 8.26
CA ARG A 191 11.83 -6.15 7.83
C ARG A 191 12.30 -5.30 9.01
N ILE A 192 11.54 -5.21 10.11
CA ILE A 192 12.00 -4.55 11.34
C ILE A 192 12.93 -5.42 12.20
N GLY A 193 13.14 -6.69 11.85
CA GLY A 193 14.05 -7.60 12.57
C GLY A 193 13.38 -8.36 13.72
N VAL A 194 12.07 -8.55 13.65
CA VAL A 194 11.27 -9.35 14.58
C VAL A 194 10.87 -10.64 13.88
N ASN A 195 11.09 -11.76 14.55
CA ASN A 195 10.51 -13.03 14.12
C ASN A 195 9.01 -13.03 14.41
N ALA A 196 8.18 -12.98 13.37
CA ALA A 196 6.73 -12.93 13.50
C ALA A 196 6.15 -14.16 14.24
N HIS A 197 6.85 -15.29 14.25
CA HIS A 197 6.42 -16.50 14.98
C HIS A 197 6.51 -16.34 16.50
N ASP A 198 7.33 -15.41 16.98
CA ASP A 198 7.52 -15.16 18.42
C ASP A 198 6.49 -14.17 18.97
N LEU A 199 5.77 -13.48 18.09
CA LEU A 199 4.67 -12.58 18.49
C LEU A 199 3.51 -13.38 19.06
N ASN A 200 3.02 -12.95 20.23
CA ASN A 200 1.73 -13.44 20.73
C ASN A 200 0.57 -12.96 19.85
N GLN A 201 -0.57 -13.66 19.95
CA GLN A 201 -1.74 -13.43 19.11
C GLN A 201 -2.27 -11.98 19.17
N GLU A 202 -2.23 -11.36 20.36
CA GLU A 202 -2.70 -9.98 20.56
C GLU A 202 -1.77 -8.97 19.88
N ALA A 203 -0.46 -9.16 19.94
CA ALA A 203 0.51 -8.33 19.22
C ALA A 203 0.34 -8.45 17.70
N GLN A 204 0.16 -9.67 17.18
CA GLN A 204 -0.13 -9.90 15.76
C GLN A 204 -1.43 -9.18 15.34
N PHE A 205 -2.48 -9.27 16.16
CA PHE A 205 -3.75 -8.60 15.91
C PHE A 205 -3.61 -7.07 15.87
N ARG A 206 -2.92 -6.47 16.84
CA ARG A 206 -2.70 -5.01 16.90
C ARG A 206 -1.86 -4.51 15.70
N LEU A 207 -0.86 -5.27 15.26
CA LEU A 207 -0.12 -4.98 14.03
C LEU A 207 -1.03 -5.09 12.80
N ALA A 208 -1.83 -6.15 12.69
CA ALA A 208 -2.78 -6.32 11.58
C ALA A 208 -3.81 -5.18 11.54
N ALA A 209 -4.33 -4.75 12.69
CA ALA A 209 -5.24 -3.62 12.81
C ALA A 209 -4.58 -2.31 12.38
N THR A 210 -3.30 -2.10 12.74
CA THR A 210 -2.51 -0.95 12.30
C THR A 210 -2.38 -0.94 10.78
N ILE A 211 -1.96 -2.05 10.17
CA ILE A 211 -1.83 -2.20 8.71
C ILE A 211 -3.16 -1.95 8.01
N LYS A 212 -4.25 -2.52 8.52
CA LYS A 212 -5.59 -2.27 7.98
C LYS A 212 -5.96 -0.78 8.08
N GLY A 213 -5.70 -0.13 9.20
CA GLY A 213 -5.99 1.30 9.40
C GLY A 213 -5.22 2.20 8.44
N LEU A 214 -3.97 1.85 8.10
CA LEU A 214 -3.19 2.57 7.10
C LEU A 214 -3.81 2.48 5.69
N TYR A 215 -4.26 1.28 5.30
CA TYR A 215 -4.99 1.08 4.05
C TYR A 215 -6.32 1.84 4.04
N ASP A 216 -7.12 1.72 5.11
CA ASP A 216 -8.42 2.40 5.20
C ASP A 216 -8.24 3.92 5.13
N GLY A 217 -7.20 4.45 5.77
CA GLY A 217 -6.85 5.87 5.72
C GLY A 217 -6.44 6.33 4.32
N ALA A 218 -5.72 5.49 3.56
CA ALA A 218 -5.46 5.76 2.16
C ALA A 218 -6.77 5.79 1.35
N GLU A 219 -7.64 4.79 1.50
CA GLU A 219 -8.93 4.75 0.79
C GLU A 219 -9.80 5.99 1.05
N GLN A 220 -9.86 6.43 2.31
CA GLN A 220 -10.65 7.61 2.72
C GLN A 220 -10.08 8.93 2.17
N SER A 221 -8.78 8.99 1.86
CA SER A 221 -8.10 10.23 1.48
C SER A 221 -8.65 10.87 0.19
N TRP A 222 -9.20 10.09 -0.72
CA TRP A 222 -9.81 10.57 -1.97
C TRP A 222 -11.34 10.56 -1.98
N ASP A 223 -12.01 10.36 -0.83
CA ASP A 223 -13.48 10.32 -0.78
C ASP A 223 -14.13 11.61 -1.27
N LYS A 224 -13.50 12.76 -1.01
CA LYS A 224 -14.00 14.09 -1.39
C LYS A 224 -13.36 14.63 -2.68
N VAL A 225 -12.47 13.86 -3.29
CA VAL A 225 -11.69 14.27 -4.47
C VAL A 225 -12.16 13.47 -5.70
N LYS A 226 -12.18 14.14 -6.85
CA LYS A 226 -12.32 13.51 -8.16
C LYS A 226 -10.98 13.63 -8.87
N ILE A 227 -10.27 12.52 -8.97
CA ILE A 227 -8.99 12.43 -9.68
C ILE A 227 -9.23 12.58 -11.18
N LYS A 228 -8.44 13.45 -11.81
CA LYS A 228 -8.30 13.53 -13.26
C LYS A 228 -6.96 12.91 -13.66
N SER A 229 -7.04 11.90 -14.54
CA SER A 229 -5.95 11.48 -15.41
C SER A 229 -5.73 12.53 -16.49
#